data_AF-A0A022LBC8-F1
#
_entry.id   AF-A0A022LBC8-F1
#
_cell.length_a   1.000
_cell.length_b   1.000
_cell.length_c   1.000
_cell.angle_alpha   90.00
_cell.angle_beta   90.00
_cell.angle_gamma   90.00
#
_symmetry.space_group_name_H-M   'P 1'
#
loop_
_entity.id
_entity.type
_entity.pdbx_description
1 polymer ?
#
loop_
_entity_poly.entity_id
_entity_poly.type
_entity_poly.pdbx_seq_one_letter_code
_entity_poly.pdbx_strand_id
1 'polypeptide(L)'
;MRFRSKTDHTAIIYNRHVTISGIPAEAERFLLGSRTALAWLVDRYQVKSDKASGIVNDPNDWADEHDDHLYIVNLIAKVTRVSIETAMIVDMITEESQFS
;
A
#
# COMPACT_ATOMS: atom_id res chain seq x y z
N MET A 1 10.26 2.41 3.91
CA MET A 1 9.56 2.10 2.65
C MET A 1 9.22 3.38 1.89
N ARG A 2 9.29 3.37 0.56
CA ARG A 2 8.87 4.51 -0.30
C ARG A 2 8.54 4.02 -1.70
N PHE A 3 7.77 4.79 -2.47
CA PHE A 3 7.68 4.59 -3.92
C PHE A 3 9.03 4.86 -4.59
N ARG A 4 9.20 4.33 -5.81
CA ARG A 4 10.40 4.55 -6.63
C ARG A 4 10.65 6.03 -6.86
N SER A 5 9.61 6.81 -7.14
CA SER A 5 9.67 8.28 -7.14
C SER A 5 8.30 8.88 -6.78
N LYS A 6 8.20 10.22 -6.72
CA LYS A 6 6.92 10.90 -6.48
C LYS A 6 5.89 10.73 -7.62
N THR A 7 6.35 10.35 -8.80
CA THR A 7 5.52 10.20 -10.01
C THR A 7 5.57 8.77 -10.56
N ASP A 8 6.41 7.92 -10.00
CA ASP A 8 6.57 6.53 -10.43
C ASP A 8 6.22 5.60 -9.25
N HIS A 9 4.97 5.13 -9.29
CA HIS A 9 4.41 4.21 -8.32
C HIS A 9 4.43 2.74 -8.80
N THR A 10 5.10 2.45 -9.91
CA THR A 10 5.21 1.07 -10.46
C THR A 10 6.06 0.15 -9.59
N ALA A 11 6.78 0.71 -8.61
CA ALA A 11 7.54 -0.04 -7.63
C ALA A 11 7.58 0.66 -6.26
N ILE A 12 7.64 -0.16 -5.21
CA ILE A 12 7.84 0.22 -3.82
C ILE A 12 9.21 -0.33 -3.36
N ILE A 13 10.09 0.56 -2.93
CA ILE A 13 11.34 0.22 -2.27
C ILE A 13 11.01 -0.03 -0.80
N TYR A 14 10.92 -1.30 -0.40
CA TYR A 14 10.60 -1.70 0.97
C TYR A 14 11.79 -1.38 1.89
N ASN A 15 12.97 -1.92 1.56
CA ASN A 15 14.23 -1.69 2.26
C ASN A 15 15.43 -1.72 1.28
N ARG A 16 16.66 -1.74 1.79
CA ARG A 16 17.88 -1.73 0.96
C ARG A 16 18.11 -3.01 0.13
N HIS A 17 17.39 -4.09 0.44
CA HIS A 17 17.54 -5.41 -0.19
C HIS A 17 16.32 -5.81 -1.03
N VAL A 18 15.15 -5.26 -0.73
CA VAL A 18 13.87 -5.69 -1.31
C VAL A 18 13.17 -4.51 -1.98
N THR A 19 12.87 -4.69 -3.27
CA THR A 19 12.02 -3.81 -4.06
C THR A 19 10.88 -4.63 -4.64
N ILE A 20 9.66 -4.17 -4.44
CA ILE A 20 8.45 -4.76 -5.00
C ILE A 20 8.13 -3.98 -6.27
N SER A 21 8.16 -4.64 -7.43
CA SER A 21 7.97 -4.01 -8.74
C SER A 21 6.80 -4.63 -9.49
N GLY A 22 6.33 -3.94 -10.53
CA GLY A 22 5.22 -4.42 -11.36
C GLY A 22 3.86 -4.13 -10.74
N ILE A 23 3.77 -3.07 -9.92
CA ILE A 23 2.51 -2.57 -9.39
C ILE A 23 1.72 -1.99 -10.58
N PRO A 24 0.53 -2.53 -10.91
CA PRO A 24 -0.28 -2.04 -12.02
C PRO A 24 -0.80 -0.62 -11.76
N ALA A 25 -0.90 0.19 -12.81
CA ALA A 25 -1.36 1.58 -12.71
C ALA A 25 -2.82 1.68 -12.21
N GLU A 26 -3.61 0.64 -12.46
CA GLU A 26 -4.99 0.50 -12.02
C GLU A 26 -5.11 0.54 -10.50
N ALA A 27 -4.09 0.12 -9.76
CA ALA A 27 -4.08 0.19 -8.29
C ALA A 27 -4.13 1.64 -7.77
N GLU A 28 -3.77 2.64 -8.58
CA GLU A 28 -3.84 4.05 -8.21
C GLU A 28 -5.28 4.61 -8.26
N ARG A 29 -6.22 3.89 -8.90
CA ARG A 29 -7.61 4.36 -9.06
C ARG A 29 -8.42 4.24 -7.78
N PHE A 30 -8.04 3.34 -6.88
CA PHE A 30 -8.72 3.15 -5.61
C PHE A 30 -8.21 4.13 -4.54
N LEU A 31 -9.03 5.16 -4.27
CA LEU A 31 -8.74 6.21 -3.31
C LEU A 31 -9.45 5.98 -1.96
N LEU A 32 -8.68 6.15 -0.88
CA LEU A 32 -9.15 6.23 0.49
C LEU A 32 -9.02 7.68 0.96
N GLY A 33 -10.11 8.45 0.84
CA GLY A 33 -10.08 9.90 1.03
C GLY A 33 -9.24 10.56 -0.07
N SER A 34 -8.11 11.17 0.29
CA SER A 34 -7.21 11.87 -0.64
C SER A 34 -5.98 11.08 -1.08
N ARG A 35 -5.85 9.80 -0.70
CA ARG A 35 -4.67 8.97 -0.98
C ARG A 35 -5.08 7.63 -1.58
N THR A 36 -4.22 7.05 -2.40
CA THR A 36 -4.40 5.64 -2.82
C THR A 36 -4.18 4.70 -1.64
N ALA A 37 -4.74 3.49 -1.71
CA ALA A 37 -4.54 2.49 -0.65
C ALA A 37 -3.06 2.14 -0.43
N LEU A 38 -2.28 2.06 -1.51
CA LEU A 38 -0.82 1.84 -1.43
C LEU A 38 -0.09 3.05 -0.85
N ALA A 39 -0.48 4.28 -1.18
CA ALA A 39 0.11 5.48 -0.57
C ALA A 39 -0.19 5.58 0.94
N TRP A 40 -1.39 5.17 1.35
CA TRP A 40 -1.73 5.04 2.77
C TRP A 40 -0.80 4.04 3.48
N LEU A 41 -0.57 2.87 2.85
CA LEU A 41 0.30 1.84 3.39
C LEU A 41 1.76 2.32 3.52
N VAL A 42 2.30 2.98 2.50
CA VAL A 42 3.66 3.54 2.49
C VAL A 42 3.87 4.56 3.61
N ASP A 43 2.87 5.41 3.91
CA ASP A 43 2.97 6.36 5.02
C ASP A 43 2.83 5.70 6.39
N ARG A 44 1.99 4.67 6.52
CA ARG A 44 1.67 4.07 7.81
C ARG A 44 2.67 3.01 8.27
N TYR A 45 3.21 2.23 7.35
CA TYR A 45 4.17 1.16 7.61
C TYR A 45 5.62 1.65 7.41
N GLN A 46 6.00 2.65 8.20
CA GLN A 46 7.36 3.15 8.31
C GLN A 46 7.73 3.35 9.78
N VAL A 47 9.00 3.16 10.12
CA VAL A 47 9.51 3.42 11.46
C VAL A 47 9.37 4.91 11.76
N LYS A 48 8.59 5.25 12.79
CA LYS A 48 8.42 6.63 13.27
C LYS A 48 8.77 6.70 14.75
N SER A 49 9.52 7.71 15.15
CA SER A 49 9.76 8.01 16.57
C SER A 49 9.03 9.29 16.92
N ASP A 50 8.17 9.24 17.94
CA ASP A 50 7.53 10.42 18.48
C ASP A 50 8.52 11.20 19.34
N LYS A 51 8.76 12.47 19.01
CA LYS A 51 9.79 13.29 19.68
C LYS A 51 9.43 13.66 21.11
N ALA A 52 8.14 13.76 21.43
CA ALA A 52 7.68 14.19 22.74
C ALA A 52 7.77 13.06 23.77
N SER A 53 7.35 11.85 23.39
CA SER A 53 7.34 10.67 24.24
C SER A 53 8.59 9.79 24.11
N GLY A 54 9.33 9.90 23.00
CA GLY A 54 10.44 9.01 22.67
C GLY A 54 10.01 7.62 22.17
N ILE A 55 8.70 7.36 22.08
CA ILE A 55 8.18 6.04 21.67
C ILE A 55 8.48 5.82 20.19
N VAL A 56 9.12 4.67 19.90
CA VAL A 56 9.37 4.19 18.53
C VAL A 56 8.21 3.30 18.12
N ASN A 57 7.61 3.62 16.99
CA ASN A 57 6.64 2.79 16.29
C ASN A 57 7.36 2.12 15.13
N ASP A 58 7.81 0.89 15.33
CA ASP A 58 8.39 0.04 14.28
C ASP A 58 7.36 -1.02 13.84
N PRO A 59 6.81 -0.93 12.63
CA PRO A 59 5.88 -1.94 12.11
C PRO A 59 6.50 -3.33 11.95
N ASN A 60 7.83 -3.46 11.95
CA ASN A 60 8.51 -4.74 11.87
C ASN A 60 8.47 -5.49 13.20
N ASP A 61 8.32 -4.80 14.35
CA ASP A 61 8.17 -5.44 15.66
C ASP A 61 6.96 -6.40 15.66
N TRP A 62 5.87 -6.01 15.00
CA TRP A 62 4.69 -6.86 14.84
C TRP A 62 4.96 -8.11 14.00
N ALA A 63 5.77 -7.98 12.95
CA ALA A 63 6.15 -9.10 12.10
C ALA A 63 7.04 -10.09 12.86
N ASP A 64 7.98 -9.58 13.66
CA ASP A 64 8.89 -10.38 14.47
C ASP A 64 8.14 -11.09 15.63
N GLU A 65 7.20 -10.41 16.29
CA GLU A 65 6.33 -11.00 17.33
C GLU A 65 5.49 -12.19 16.81
N HIS A 66 5.15 -12.19 15.52
CA HIS A 66 4.29 -13.18 14.88
C HIS A 66 5.04 -14.20 14.00
N ASP A 67 6.38 -14.13 13.99
CA ASP A 67 7.24 -14.97 13.13
C ASP A 67 6.85 -14.91 11.63
N ASP A 68 6.34 -13.74 11.18
CA ASP A 68 5.96 -13.48 9.78
C ASP A 68 6.74 -12.29 9.23
N HIS A 69 8.03 -12.51 8.98
CA HIS A 69 8.93 -11.53 8.39
C HIS A 69 8.49 -11.03 6.99
N LEU A 70 7.57 -11.74 6.32
CA LEU A 70 7.04 -11.36 5.01
C LEU A 70 5.71 -10.61 5.12
N TYR A 71 5.20 -10.37 6.33
CA TYR A 71 3.88 -9.78 6.55
C TYR A 71 3.66 -8.50 5.74
N ILE A 72 4.58 -7.53 5.83
CA ILE A 72 4.42 -6.24 5.15
C ILE A 72 4.51 -6.41 3.62
N VAL A 73 5.38 -7.30 3.14
CA VAL A 73 5.53 -7.60 1.71
C VAL A 73 4.24 -8.24 1.17
N ASN A 74 3.71 -9.23 1.89
CA ASN A 74 2.44 -9.89 1.57
C ASN A 74 1.26 -8.92 1.63
N LEU A 75 1.27 -7.98 2.58
CA LEU A 75 0.26 -6.96 2.72
C LEU A 75 0.25 -6.01 1.51
N ILE A 76 1.42 -5.61 1.00
CA ILE A 76 1.52 -4.79 -0.23
C ILE A 76 0.89 -5.53 -1.42
N ALA A 77 1.17 -6.82 -1.58
CA ALA A 77 0.58 -7.63 -2.66
C ALA A 77 -0.95 -7.73 -2.52
N LYS A 78 -1.45 -8.00 -1.30
CA LYS A 78 -2.90 -8.06 -1.02
C LYS A 78 -3.59 -6.72 -1.30
N VAL A 79 -3.03 -5.61 -0.82
CA VAL A 79 -3.60 -4.27 -1.03
C VAL A 79 -3.57 -3.88 -2.51
N THR A 80 -2.52 -4.24 -3.26
CA THR A 80 -2.46 -4.02 -4.71
C THR A 80 -3.64 -4.72 -5.39
N ARG A 81 -3.87 -6.00 -5.06
CA ARG A 81 -4.98 -6.78 -5.61
C ARG A 81 -6.35 -6.19 -5.27
N VAL A 82 -6.58 -5.88 -3.99
CA VAL A 82 -7.84 -5.27 -3.52
C VAL A 82 -8.11 -3.95 -4.24
N SER A 83 -7.07 -3.14 -4.47
CA SER A 83 -7.21 -1.85 -5.16
C SER A 83 -7.69 -2.03 -6.60
N ILE A 84 -7.11 -2.98 -7.32
CA ILE A 84 -7.48 -3.29 -8.71
C ILE A 84 -8.90 -3.86 -8.78
N GLU A 85 -9.21 -4.88 -7.96
CA GLU A 85 -10.53 -5.51 -7.94
C GLU A 85 -11.63 -4.52 -7.57
N THR A 86 -11.35 -3.61 -6.63
CA THR A 86 -12.31 -2.56 -6.25
C THR A 86 -12.56 -1.59 -7.39
N ALA A 87 -11.51 -1.15 -8.09
CA ALA A 87 -11.67 -0.29 -9.26
C ALA A 87 -12.52 -0.97 -10.36
N MET A 88 -12.29 -2.27 -10.60
CA MET A 88 -13.10 -3.04 -11.55
C MET A 88 -14.57 -3.14 -11.14
N ILE A 89 -14.86 -3.39 -9.87
CA ILE A 89 -16.25 -3.47 -9.37
C ILE A 89 -16.96 -2.11 -9.53
N VAL A 90 -16.27 -1.00 -9.24
CA VAL A 90 -16.83 0.35 -9.41
C VAL A 90 -17.14 0.64 -10.89
N ASP A 91 -16.28 0.21 -11.81
CA ASP A 91 -16.52 0.35 -13.24
C ASP A 91 -17.78 -0.43 -13.66
N MET A 92 -17.90 -1.70 -13.23
CA MET A 92 -19.07 -2.54 -13.52
C MET A 92 -20.38 -1.89 -13.03
N ILE A 93 -20.40 -1.37 -11.80
CA ILE A 93 -21.59 -0.70 -11.24
C ILE A 93 -21.94 0.57 -12.03
N THR A 94 -20.92 1.31 -12.47
CA THR A 94 -21.11 2.55 -13.23
C THR A 94 -21.66 2.26 -14.63
N GLU A 95 -21.18 1.20 -15.28
CA GLU A 95 -21.68 0.77 -16.59
C GLU A 95 -23.14 0.31 -16.53
N GLU A 96 -23.52 -0.51 -15.53
CA GLU A 96 -24.92 -0.93 -15.33
C GLU A 96 -25.87 0.25 -15.13
N SER A 97 -25.41 1.29 -14.43
CA SER A 97 -26.19 2.50 -14.17
C SER A 97 -26.44 3.34 -15.42
N GLN A 98 -25.67 3.18 -16.51
CA GLN A 98 -25.88 3.90 -17.77
C GLN A 98 -26.93 3.26 -18.69
N PHE A 99 -27.36 2.03 -18.38
CA PHE A 99 -28.37 1.29 -19.15
C PHE A 99 -29.71 1.15 -18.41
N SER A 100 -29.87 1.79 -17.24
CA SER A 100 -31.11 1.91 -16.47
C SER A 100 -31.70 3.31 -16.52
#